data_AF-A0A7V6V651-F1
#
_entry.id   AF-A0A7V6V651-F1
#
_cell.length_a   1.000
_cell.length_b   1.000
_cell.length_c   1.000
_cell.angle_alpha   90.00
_cell.angle_beta   90.00
_cell.angle_gamma   90.00
#
_symmetry.space_group_name_H-M   'P 1'
#
loop_
_entity.id
_entity.type
_entity.pdbx_description
1 polymer ?
#
loop_
_entity_poly.entity_id
_entity_poly.type
_entity_poly.pdbx_seq_one_letter_code
_entity_poly.pdbx_strand_id
1 'polypeptide(L)'
;MCPLFRNWHLYFFIICSTCLSISLVWEYEHLWQHDSCSVLATYTRNLLQGKVGSGYGESTFVVLEPEQLQVGDILLGGYPNCAYGKYSHAGLYMGKGMVVESFYDLGVCIQNVSHYQDYSYVLILRVKAPEESRQKAVSYALKQEGKLFYPLAFKKGDRYWNCTKLIWKAYKQAGIDLDPIDDLW
;
A
#
# COMPACT_ATOMS: atom_id res chain seq x y z
N MET A 1 -23.91 -26.24 39.13
CA MET A 1 -23.77 -25.21 38.08
C MET A 1 -23.20 -25.87 36.83
N CYS A 2 -23.90 -25.76 35.70
CA CYS A 2 -23.53 -26.45 34.46
C CYS A 2 -22.27 -25.81 33.85
N PRO A 3 -21.19 -26.58 33.58
CA PRO A 3 -19.91 -26.04 33.11
C PRO A 3 -19.98 -25.32 31.75
N LEU A 4 -21.05 -25.54 30.98
CA LEU A 4 -21.34 -24.88 29.71
C LEU A 4 -21.53 -23.35 29.83
N PHE A 5 -22.00 -22.83 30.98
CA PHE A 5 -22.23 -21.39 31.14
C PHE A 5 -21.00 -20.60 31.59
N ARG A 6 -19.93 -21.27 32.06
CA ARG A 6 -18.74 -20.58 32.57
C ARG A 6 -17.91 -19.92 31.45
N ASN A 7 -18.02 -20.43 30.23
CA ASN A 7 -17.23 -20.00 29.08
C ASN A 7 -18.07 -19.34 27.98
N TRP A 8 -19.31 -18.91 28.26
CA TRP A 8 -20.21 -18.28 27.28
C TRP A 8 -19.54 -17.12 26.53
N HIS A 9 -18.76 -16.28 27.22
CA HIS A 9 -18.03 -15.17 26.61
C HIS A 9 -16.99 -15.62 25.57
N LEU A 10 -16.36 -16.78 25.75
CA LEU A 10 -15.41 -17.35 24.79
C LEU A 10 -16.14 -17.82 23.53
N TYR A 11 -17.26 -18.52 23.69
CA TYR A 11 -18.07 -18.95 22.55
C TYR A 11 -18.67 -17.76 21.79
N PHE A 12 -19.17 -16.76 22.52
CA PHE A 12 -19.65 -15.52 21.92
C PHE A 12 -18.53 -14.81 21.14
N PHE A 13 -17.33 -14.68 21.72
CA PHE A 13 -16.19 -14.08 21.04
C PHE A 13 -15.80 -14.84 19.77
N ILE A 14 -15.74 -16.18 19.82
CA ILE A 14 -15.43 -17.03 18.66
C ILE A 14 -16.49 -16.86 17.57
N ILE A 15 -17.77 -16.91 17.93
CA ILE A 15 -18.88 -16.74 16.99
C ILE A 15 -18.83 -15.35 16.35
N CYS A 16 -18.72 -14.28 17.15
CA CYS A 16 -18.60 -12.92 16.63
C CYS A 16 -17.40 -12.75 15.71
N SER A 17 -16.24 -13.30 16.08
CA SER A 17 -15.02 -13.23 15.27
C SER A 17 -15.17 -14.01 13.96
N THR A 18 -15.85 -15.16 14.00
CA THR A 18 -16.14 -15.98 12.82
C THR A 18 -17.13 -15.26 11.90
N CYS A 19 -18.22 -14.72 12.44
CA CYS A 19 -19.20 -13.93 11.68
C CYS A 19 -18.54 -12.70 11.04
N LEU A 20 -17.67 -11.99 11.77
CA LEU A 20 -16.92 -10.86 11.24
C LEU A 20 -15.99 -11.29 10.09
N SER A 21 -15.26 -12.39 10.27
CA SER A 21 -14.37 -12.94 9.24
C SER A 21 -15.15 -13.34 7.98
N ILE A 22 -16.31 -13.99 8.14
CA ILE A 22 -17.20 -14.35 7.03
C ILE A 22 -17.72 -13.10 6.32
N SER A 23 -18.14 -12.06 7.08
CA SER A 23 -18.60 -10.82 6.47
C SER A 23 -17.51 -10.12 5.65
N LEU A 24 -16.25 -10.14 6.12
CA LEU A 24 -15.12 -9.60 5.38
C LEU A 24 -14.85 -10.41 4.11
N VAL A 25 -14.86 -11.74 4.20
CA VAL A 25 -14.67 -12.59 3.00
C VAL A 25 -15.77 -12.35 1.98
N TRP A 26 -17.02 -12.20 2.43
CA TRP A 26 -18.15 -11.94 1.53
C TRP A 26 -18.08 -10.54 0.90
N GLU A 27 -17.72 -9.51 1.67
CA GLU A 27 -17.55 -8.14 1.17
C GLU A 27 -16.48 -8.06 0.06
N TYR A 28 -15.44 -8.89 0.14
CA TYR A 28 -14.33 -8.94 -0.81
C TYR A 28 -14.36 -10.20 -1.70
N GLU A 29 -15.53 -10.80 -1.92
CA GLU A 29 -15.66 -12.02 -2.73
C GLU A 29 -15.11 -11.82 -4.16
N HIS A 30 -15.29 -10.63 -4.74
CA HIS A 30 -14.81 -10.29 -6.08
C HIS A 30 -13.29 -10.38 -6.21
N LEU A 31 -12.52 -10.19 -5.12
CA LEU A 31 -11.06 -10.29 -5.12
C LEU A 31 -10.55 -11.73 -5.25
N TRP A 32 -11.43 -12.72 -5.05
CA TRP A 32 -11.15 -14.14 -5.31
C TRP A 32 -11.53 -14.56 -6.73
N GLN A 33 -12.48 -13.85 -7.33
CA GLN A 33 -12.97 -14.11 -8.69
C GLN A 33 -12.13 -13.39 -9.75
N HIS A 34 -11.59 -12.21 -9.40
CA HIS A 34 -10.63 -11.50 -10.23
C HIS A 34 -9.22 -12.09 -10.06
N ASP A 35 -8.56 -12.16 -11.21
CA ASP A 35 -7.25 -12.69 -11.54
C ASP A 35 -6.16 -12.67 -10.47
N SER A 36 -5.12 -13.46 -10.75
CA SER A 36 -3.84 -13.64 -10.04
C SER A 36 -3.08 -12.39 -9.53
N CYS A 37 -3.62 -11.19 -9.69
CA CYS A 37 -3.01 -9.91 -9.35
C CYS A 37 -3.54 -9.27 -8.05
N SER A 38 -4.61 -9.79 -7.43
CA SER A 38 -5.10 -9.19 -6.17
C SER A 38 -4.07 -9.32 -5.05
N VAL A 39 -4.11 -8.41 -4.07
CA VAL A 39 -3.23 -8.44 -2.89
C VAL A 39 -3.41 -9.76 -2.14
N LEU A 40 -4.66 -10.18 -1.91
CA LEU A 40 -4.98 -11.45 -1.24
C LEU A 40 -4.44 -12.66 -2.02
N ALA A 41 -4.61 -12.68 -3.34
CA ALA A 41 -4.07 -13.76 -4.18
C ALA A 41 -2.53 -13.78 -4.16
N THR A 42 -1.90 -12.60 -4.17
CA THR A 42 -0.44 -12.44 -4.13
C THR A 42 0.15 -12.94 -2.81
N TYR A 43 -0.42 -12.52 -1.68
CA TYR A 43 -0.03 -13.01 -0.36
C TYR A 43 -0.19 -14.53 -0.25
N THR A 44 -1.35 -15.05 -0.67
CA THR A 44 -1.64 -16.49 -0.63
C THR A 44 -0.64 -17.28 -1.47
N ARG A 45 -0.38 -16.84 -2.70
CA ARG A 45 0.59 -17.49 -3.60
C ARG A 45 2.00 -17.46 -3.02
N ASN A 46 2.45 -16.31 -2.53
CA ASN A 46 3.79 -16.16 -1.99
C ASN A 46 3.98 -16.99 -0.71
N LEU A 47 2.96 -17.04 0.16
CA LEU A 47 2.96 -17.92 1.33
C LEU A 47 3.10 -19.39 0.92
N LEU A 48 2.34 -19.86 -0.08
CA LEU A 48 2.45 -21.23 -0.61
C LEU A 48 3.82 -21.52 -1.24
N GLN A 49 4.52 -20.48 -1.72
CA GLN A 49 5.88 -20.57 -2.26
C GLN A 49 6.98 -20.43 -1.18
N GLY A 50 6.61 -20.29 0.10
CA GLY A 50 7.57 -20.07 1.20
C GLY A 50 8.19 -18.67 1.22
N LYS A 51 7.66 -17.72 0.42
CA LYS A 51 8.06 -16.31 0.45
C LYS A 51 7.33 -15.60 1.58
N VAL A 52 7.95 -15.62 2.75
CA VAL A 52 7.47 -14.96 3.96
C VAL A 52 8.41 -13.82 4.33
N GLY A 53 7.87 -12.65 4.67
CA GLY A 53 8.69 -11.51 5.09
C GLY A 53 8.12 -10.16 4.71
N SER A 54 8.54 -9.14 5.47
CA SER A 54 8.15 -7.74 5.26
C SER A 54 8.92 -7.06 4.12
N GLY A 55 9.94 -7.70 3.57
CA GLY A 55 10.79 -7.13 2.53
C GLY A 55 11.93 -6.30 3.10
N TYR A 56 12.85 -6.92 3.85
CA TYR A 56 14.16 -6.34 4.14
C TYR A 56 15.22 -7.18 3.42
N GLY A 57 16.20 -6.54 2.79
CA GLY A 57 17.24 -7.23 2.02
C GLY A 57 18.47 -6.37 1.81
N GLU A 58 19.45 -6.92 1.11
CA GLU A 58 20.65 -6.19 0.73
C GLU A 58 20.35 -5.27 -0.46
N SER A 59 20.77 -4.00 -0.35
CA SER A 59 20.69 -3.05 -1.45
C SER A 59 21.55 -3.52 -2.61
N THR A 60 21.00 -3.45 -3.81
CA THR A 60 21.82 -3.40 -5.03
C THR A 60 21.70 -1.98 -5.55
N PHE A 61 22.77 -1.22 -5.41
CA PHE A 61 22.79 0.21 -5.74
C PHE A 61 22.26 0.47 -7.15
N VAL A 62 21.18 1.25 -7.25
CA VAL A 62 20.62 1.74 -8.52
C VAL A 62 20.75 3.26 -8.55
N VAL A 63 21.44 3.81 -9.55
CA VAL A 63 21.49 5.27 -9.74
C VAL A 63 20.14 5.76 -10.27
N LEU A 64 19.50 6.64 -9.52
CA LEU A 64 18.34 7.40 -9.96
C LEU A 64 18.80 8.76 -10.49
N GLU A 65 18.61 9.00 -11.79
CA GLU A 65 18.88 10.28 -12.43
C GLU A 65 17.66 11.21 -12.25
N PRO A 66 17.74 12.25 -11.40
CA PRO A 66 16.59 13.10 -11.06
C PRO A 66 15.97 13.84 -12.26
N GLU A 67 16.73 14.02 -13.34
CA GLU A 67 16.33 14.69 -14.58
C GLU A 67 15.22 13.92 -15.32
N GLN A 68 15.04 12.63 -15.03
CA GLN A 68 14.01 11.79 -15.64
C GLN A 68 12.64 11.91 -14.94
N LEU A 69 12.61 12.48 -13.74
CA LEU A 69 11.42 12.53 -12.89
C LEU A 69 10.53 13.74 -13.20
N GLN A 70 9.23 13.49 -13.25
CA GLN A 70 8.18 14.50 -13.41
C GLN A 70 7.22 14.45 -12.24
N VAL A 71 6.74 15.62 -11.80
CA VAL A 71 5.78 15.74 -10.71
C VAL A 71 4.60 14.78 -10.94
N GLY A 72 4.30 13.97 -9.94
CA GLY A 72 3.29 12.92 -9.96
C GLY A 72 3.80 11.53 -10.39
N ASP A 73 5.06 11.38 -10.80
CA ASP A 73 5.64 10.05 -11.00
C ASP A 73 5.57 9.24 -9.70
N ILE A 74 5.27 7.96 -9.82
CA ILE A 74 5.22 7.00 -8.71
C ILE A 74 6.54 6.25 -8.70
N LEU A 75 7.27 6.34 -7.60
CA LEU A 75 8.49 5.58 -7.37
C LEU A 75 8.12 4.32 -6.60
N LEU A 76 8.60 3.17 -7.07
CA LEU A 76 8.45 1.89 -6.41
C LEU A 76 9.81 1.37 -5.97
N GLY A 77 9.94 1.07 -4.69
CA GLY A 77 11.12 0.44 -4.09
C GLY A 77 10.81 -1.01 -3.74
N GLY A 78 11.75 -1.93 -3.98
CA GLY A 78 11.56 -3.34 -3.73
C GLY A 78 12.80 -4.06 -3.21
N TYR A 79 12.57 -5.08 -2.38
CA TYR A 79 13.57 -6.02 -1.92
C TYR A 79 13.25 -7.44 -2.44
N PRO A 80 14.24 -8.35 -2.48
CA PRO A 80 13.95 -9.76 -2.71
C PRO A 80 13.06 -10.34 -1.59
N ASN A 81 12.27 -11.37 -1.92
CA ASN A 81 11.47 -12.17 -0.98
C ASN A 81 10.36 -11.45 -0.19
N CYS A 82 9.84 -10.33 -0.70
CA CYS A 82 8.65 -9.67 -0.15
C CYS A 82 7.39 -10.53 -0.31
N ALA A 83 6.62 -10.70 0.77
CA ALA A 83 5.39 -11.50 0.77
C ALA A 83 4.27 -10.91 -0.11
N TYR A 84 4.33 -9.62 -0.42
CA TYR A 84 3.28 -8.87 -1.14
C TYR A 84 3.68 -8.43 -2.55
N GLY A 85 4.68 -9.10 -3.14
CA GLY A 85 5.12 -8.85 -4.52
C GLY A 85 6.49 -8.21 -4.58
N LYS A 86 6.98 -7.90 -5.79
CA LYS A 86 8.38 -7.45 -6.00
C LYS A 86 8.69 -6.09 -5.36
N TYR A 87 7.72 -5.19 -5.29
CA TYR A 87 7.88 -3.83 -4.77
C TYR A 87 7.26 -3.75 -3.38
N SER A 88 8.06 -3.34 -2.39
CA SER A 88 7.68 -3.26 -0.98
C SER A 88 7.23 -1.86 -0.56
N HIS A 89 7.57 -0.84 -1.33
CA HIS A 89 7.30 0.55 -0.97
C HIS A 89 6.94 1.39 -2.20
N ALA A 90 6.20 2.46 -1.95
CA ALA A 90 5.77 3.39 -2.99
C ALA A 90 5.76 4.84 -2.48
N GLY A 91 6.16 5.77 -3.34
CA GLY A 91 6.16 7.20 -3.07
C GLY A 91 5.75 8.01 -4.28
N LEU A 92 5.28 9.23 -4.06
CA LEU A 92 4.81 10.14 -5.09
C LEU A 92 5.78 11.31 -5.25
N TYR A 93 6.39 11.43 -6.43
CA TYR A 93 7.36 12.50 -6.69
C TYR A 93 6.68 13.87 -6.72
N MET A 94 7.18 14.79 -5.90
CA MET A 94 6.64 16.14 -5.75
C MET A 94 7.49 17.23 -6.42
N GLY A 95 8.56 16.83 -7.11
CA GLY A 95 9.53 17.76 -7.72
C GLY A 95 10.73 18.02 -6.82
N LYS A 96 11.75 18.66 -7.40
CA LYS A 96 12.98 19.09 -6.71
C LYS A 96 13.71 17.95 -5.96
N GLY A 97 13.68 16.73 -6.50
CA GLY A 97 14.33 15.58 -5.86
C GLY A 97 13.62 15.08 -4.60
N MET A 98 12.35 15.44 -4.40
CA MET A 98 11.57 15.05 -3.22
C MET A 98 10.37 14.16 -3.57
N VAL A 99 10.00 13.29 -2.64
CA VAL A 99 8.80 12.46 -2.68
C VAL A 99 7.96 12.68 -1.42
N VAL A 100 6.65 12.55 -1.57
CA VAL A 100 5.73 12.37 -0.46
C VAL A 100 5.29 10.91 -0.42
N GLU A 101 5.39 10.29 0.74
CA GLU A 101 5.15 8.86 0.92
C GLU A 101 4.71 8.55 2.35
N SER A 102 4.44 7.29 2.66
CA SER A 102 4.02 6.87 4.00
C SER A 102 4.86 5.71 4.50
N PHE A 103 5.57 5.92 5.60
CA PHE A 103 6.48 4.97 6.24
C PHE A 103 5.97 4.51 7.60
N TYR A 104 6.37 3.30 8.00
CA TYR A 104 5.91 2.66 9.24
C TYR A 104 6.20 3.48 10.50
N ASP A 105 7.40 4.05 10.59
CA ASP A 105 7.91 4.80 11.72
C ASP A 105 7.65 6.32 11.64
N LEU A 106 7.49 6.86 10.43
CA LEU A 106 7.33 8.31 10.22
C LEU A 106 5.91 8.76 9.90
N GLY A 107 5.00 7.84 9.57
CA GLY A 107 3.69 8.22 9.02
C GLY A 107 3.83 8.76 7.60
N VAL A 108 2.94 9.66 7.19
CA VAL A 108 3.07 10.38 5.92
C VAL A 108 4.16 11.44 6.06
N CYS A 109 5.21 11.36 5.25
CA CYS A 109 6.38 12.21 5.34
C CYS A 109 6.89 12.61 3.95
N ILE A 110 7.79 13.60 3.94
CA ILE A 110 8.50 14.07 2.75
C ILE A 110 9.96 13.65 2.86
N GLN A 111 10.50 13.00 1.83
CA GLN A 111 11.90 12.55 1.81
C GLN A 111 12.57 12.81 0.47
N ASN A 112 13.90 12.74 0.47
CA ASN A 112 14.70 12.84 -0.74
C ASN A 112 14.59 11.55 -1.56
N VAL A 113 14.48 11.65 -2.89
CA VAL A 113 14.40 10.48 -3.78
C VAL A 113 15.63 9.57 -3.70
N SER A 114 16.78 10.08 -3.26
CA SER A 114 18.02 9.32 -3.13
C SER A 114 17.90 8.11 -2.20
N HIS A 115 17.00 8.10 -1.21
CA HIS A 115 16.83 6.92 -0.37
C HIS A 115 16.30 5.70 -1.15
N TYR A 116 15.73 5.90 -2.35
CA TYR A 116 15.35 4.76 -3.19
C TYR A 116 16.56 3.95 -3.70
N GLN A 117 17.78 4.51 -3.62
CA GLN A 117 19.03 3.80 -3.92
C GLN A 117 19.32 2.67 -2.93
N ASP A 118 18.65 2.65 -1.77
CA ASP A 118 18.78 1.61 -0.76
C ASP A 118 17.96 0.34 -1.10
N TYR A 119 17.05 0.41 -2.09
CA TYR A 119 16.29 -0.76 -2.55
C TYR A 119 17.07 -1.60 -3.56
N SER A 120 16.82 -2.91 -3.58
CA SER A 120 17.36 -3.80 -4.62
C SER A 120 16.70 -3.58 -5.99
N TYR A 121 15.46 -3.09 -6.01
CA TYR A 121 14.73 -2.78 -7.24
C TYR A 121 14.10 -1.40 -7.14
N VAL A 122 14.24 -0.62 -8.21
CA VAL A 122 13.54 0.65 -8.37
C VAL A 122 12.80 0.67 -9.70
N LEU A 123 11.56 1.13 -9.68
CA LEU A 123 10.76 1.37 -10.88
C LEU A 123 10.06 2.72 -10.79
N ILE A 124 10.13 3.48 -11.88
CA ILE A 124 9.40 4.74 -12.03
C ILE A 124 8.19 4.49 -12.92
N LEU A 125 7.01 4.82 -12.41
CA LEU A 125 5.75 4.75 -13.14
C LEU A 125 5.21 6.16 -13.38
N ARG A 126 4.93 6.49 -14.63
CA ARG A 126 4.28 7.76 -14.99
C ARG A 126 2.82 7.55 -15.30
N VAL A 127 1.95 8.19 -14.53
CA VAL A 127 0.51 8.17 -14.77
C VAL A 127 0.20 8.95 -16.05
N LYS A 128 -0.48 8.29 -17.00
CA LYS A 128 -0.97 8.89 -18.25
C LYS A 128 -2.14 9.83 -17.94
N ALA A 129 -1.80 11.07 -17.58
CA ALA A 129 -2.74 12.11 -17.19
C ALA A 129 -2.26 13.50 -17.62
N PRO A 130 -3.13 14.51 -17.65
CA PRO A 130 -2.72 15.91 -17.73
C PRO A 130 -1.79 16.28 -16.57
N GLU A 131 -0.88 17.23 -16.81
CA GLU A 131 0.04 17.71 -15.78
C GLU A 131 -0.71 18.27 -14.56
N GLU A 132 -1.79 19.02 -14.79
CA GLU A 132 -2.65 19.56 -13.74
C GLU A 132 -3.18 18.46 -12.80
N SER A 133 -3.62 17.32 -13.35
CA SER A 133 -4.09 16.20 -12.54
C SER A 133 -2.98 15.61 -11.67
N ARG A 134 -1.76 15.49 -12.22
CA ARG A 134 -0.59 15.03 -11.45
C ARG A 134 -0.22 16.00 -10.33
N GLN A 135 -0.23 17.30 -10.61
CA GLN A 135 0.01 18.35 -9.60
C GLN A 135 -1.08 18.36 -8.52
N LYS A 136 -2.35 18.13 -8.88
CA LYS A 136 -3.47 18.02 -7.94
C LYS A 136 -3.32 16.80 -7.03
N ALA A 137 -2.88 15.66 -7.57
CA ALA A 137 -2.59 14.47 -6.77
C ALA A 137 -1.49 14.74 -5.74
N VAL A 138 -0.36 15.33 -6.16
CA VAL A 138 0.74 15.72 -5.26
C VAL A 138 0.25 16.69 -4.18
N SER A 139 -0.53 17.71 -4.58
CA SER A 139 -1.09 18.70 -3.65
C SER A 139 -2.04 18.07 -2.62
N TYR A 140 -2.76 17.01 -2.99
CA TYR A 140 -3.60 16.27 -2.04
C TYR A 140 -2.74 15.46 -1.06
N ALA A 141 -1.72 14.77 -1.56
CA ALA A 141 -0.84 13.94 -0.73
C ALA A 141 -0.09 14.78 0.31
N LEU A 142 0.39 15.97 -0.06
CA LEU A 142 1.05 16.91 0.87
C LEU A 142 0.15 17.33 2.04
N LYS A 143 -1.16 17.46 1.84
CA LYS A 143 -2.12 17.77 2.92
C LYS A 143 -2.26 16.63 3.94
N GLN A 144 -1.70 15.46 3.66
CA GLN A 144 -1.73 14.30 4.55
C GLN A 144 -0.45 14.17 5.39
N GLU A 145 0.54 15.05 5.20
CA GLU A 145 1.79 15.04 5.98
C GLU A 145 1.52 14.99 7.50
N GLY A 146 2.29 14.16 8.21
CA GLY A 146 2.16 13.92 9.65
C GLY A 146 1.05 12.95 10.05
N LYS A 147 0.25 12.43 9.11
CA LYS A 147 -0.77 11.41 9.43
C LYS A 147 -0.16 10.04 9.69
N LEU A 148 -0.82 9.26 10.55
CA LEU A 148 -0.34 7.97 11.03
C LEU A 148 -0.33 6.90 9.93
N PHE A 149 0.76 6.11 9.94
CA PHE A 149 0.86 4.90 9.14
C PHE A 149 0.13 3.72 9.78
N TYR A 150 -0.50 2.90 8.96
CA TYR A 150 -0.96 1.57 9.34
C TYR A 150 -0.87 0.64 8.11
N PRO A 151 -0.17 -0.51 8.19
CA PRO A 151 0.07 -1.35 7.01
C PRO A 151 -1.23 -1.85 6.39
N LEU A 152 -2.24 -2.15 7.22
CA LEU A 152 -3.58 -2.58 6.79
C LEU A 152 -4.57 -1.43 6.63
N ALA A 153 -4.10 -0.24 6.23
CA ALA A 153 -4.96 0.89 5.94
C ALA A 153 -5.74 0.63 4.64
N PHE A 154 -6.89 -0.04 4.73
CA PHE A 154 -7.79 -0.23 3.59
C PHE A 154 -8.31 1.09 3.03
N LYS A 155 -8.73 1.09 1.76
CA LYS A 155 -9.26 2.28 1.06
C LYS A 155 -10.33 3.05 1.84
N LYS A 156 -11.19 2.33 2.57
CA LYS A 156 -12.26 2.93 3.37
C LYS A 156 -11.67 3.68 4.59
N GLY A 157 -12.01 4.97 4.69
CA GLY A 157 -11.69 5.82 5.82
C GLY A 157 -10.35 6.55 5.72
N ASP A 158 -10.17 7.57 6.55
CA ASP A 158 -9.17 8.63 6.34
C ASP A 158 -8.21 8.80 7.53
N ARG A 159 -8.32 7.89 8.50
CA ARG A 159 -7.59 7.91 9.76
C ARG A 159 -6.16 7.42 9.63
N TYR A 160 -5.96 6.41 8.80
CA TYR A 160 -4.67 5.74 8.62
C TYR A 160 -4.31 5.64 7.14
N TRP A 161 -3.01 5.63 6.91
CA TRP A 161 -2.42 5.64 5.58
C TRP A 161 -1.37 4.53 5.46
N ASN A 162 -1.26 3.96 4.28
CA ASN A 162 -0.09 3.21 3.86
C ASN A 162 0.44 3.83 2.56
N CYS A 163 1.57 3.34 2.08
CA CYS A 163 2.26 3.89 0.92
C CYS A 163 1.37 3.91 -0.34
N THR A 164 0.63 2.85 -0.63
CA THR A 164 -0.21 2.73 -1.84
C THR A 164 -1.53 3.48 -1.72
N LYS A 165 -2.23 3.40 -0.58
CA LYS A 165 -3.49 4.11 -0.34
C LYS A 165 -3.32 5.62 -0.46
N LEU A 166 -2.21 6.17 0.02
CA LEU A 166 -1.90 7.59 -0.10
C LEU A 166 -1.92 8.02 -1.58
N ILE A 167 -1.23 7.25 -2.42
CA ILE A 167 -1.09 7.50 -3.85
C ILE A 167 -2.41 7.29 -4.59
N TRP A 168 -3.07 6.14 -4.37
CA TRP A 168 -4.37 5.84 -4.95
C TRP A 168 -5.37 6.95 -4.65
N LYS A 169 -5.48 7.35 -3.37
CA LYS A 169 -6.44 8.36 -2.96
C LYS A 169 -6.09 9.74 -3.50
N ALA A 170 -4.81 10.10 -3.56
CA ALA A 170 -4.35 11.33 -4.18
C ALA A 170 -4.80 11.45 -5.63
N TYR A 171 -4.60 10.39 -6.42
CA TYR A 171 -5.05 10.35 -7.82
C TYR A 171 -6.57 10.29 -7.94
N LYS A 172 -7.25 9.56 -7.06
CA LYS A 172 -8.72 9.49 -7.05
C LYS A 172 -9.34 10.87 -6.83
N GLN A 173 -8.76 11.69 -5.96
CA GLN A 173 -9.17 13.09 -5.75
C GLN A 173 -8.83 14.01 -6.93
N ALA A 174 -7.87 13.61 -7.76
CA ALA A 174 -7.58 14.23 -9.05
C ALA A 174 -8.48 13.71 -10.20
N GLY A 175 -9.43 12.81 -9.92
CA GLY A 175 -10.37 12.26 -10.90
C GLY A 175 -9.85 11.04 -11.66
N ILE A 176 -8.76 10.41 -11.18
CA ILE A 176 -8.13 9.25 -11.81
C ILE A 176 -8.16 8.08 -10.83
N ASP A 177 -8.87 7.01 -11.17
CA ASP A 177 -8.80 5.77 -10.37
C ASP A 177 -7.63 4.92 -10.85
N LEU A 178 -6.67 4.68 -9.96
CA LEU A 178 -5.51 3.81 -10.22
C LEU A 178 -5.79 2.34 -9.90
N ASP A 179 -6.95 2.03 -9.33
CA ASP A 179 -7.33 0.66 -9.01
C ASP A 179 -8.58 0.23 -9.81
N PRO A 180 -8.37 -0.47 -10.94
CA PRO A 180 -9.47 -0.94 -11.78
C PRO A 180 -10.21 -2.16 -11.22
N ILE A 181 -9.68 -2.86 -10.20
CA ILE A 181 -10.27 -4.10 -9.66
C ILE A 181 -10.90 -3.92 -8.27
N ASP A 182 -10.83 -2.71 -7.73
CA ASP A 182 -11.27 -2.35 -6.38
C ASP A 182 -10.71 -3.29 -5.29
N ASP A 183 -9.37 -3.41 -5.27
CA ASP A 183 -8.60 -4.13 -4.26
C ASP A 183 -8.57 -3.38 -2.91
N LEU A 184 -7.93 -4.00 -1.91
CA LEU A 184 -7.92 -3.56 -0.52
C LEU A 184 -7.23 -2.18 -0.29
N TRP A 185 -6.18 -1.85 -1.04
CA TRP A 185 -5.43 -0.58 -0.94
C TRP A 185 -4.75 -0.17 -2.24
#